data_AF-A0A974DKS0-F1
#
_entry.id   AF-A0A974DKS0-F1
#
_cell.length_a   1.000
_cell.length_b   1.000
_cell.length_c   1.000
_cell.angle_alpha   90.00
_cell.angle_beta   90.00
_cell.angle_gamma   90.00
#
_symmetry.space_group_name_H-M   'P 1'
#
loop_
_entity.id
_entity.type
_entity.pdbx_description
1 polymer ?
#
loop_
_entity_poly.entity_id
_entity_poly.type
_entity_poly.pdbx_seq_one_letter_code
_entity_poly.pdbx_strand_id
1 'polypeptide(L)'
;MRDHIYQIASRSETATVSKHFLHCNEGHLSFLRIQGIESIIRMTRGGDRLRKLLQNEVKWIFHLNTREPDGLNVKWDVNCFI
;
A
#
# COMPACT_ATOMS: atom_id res chain seq x y z
N MET A 1 2.20 6.45 4.00
CA MET A 1 1.16 6.47 5.07
C MET A 1 0.70 7.87 5.46
N ARG A 2 1.60 8.80 5.84
CA ARG A 2 1.19 10.19 6.13
C ARG A 2 0.39 10.83 5.00
N ASP A 3 0.81 10.58 3.75
CA ASP A 3 0.12 11.11 2.56
C ASP A 3 -1.30 10.58 2.41
N HIS A 4 -1.53 9.28 2.67
CA HIS A 4 -2.89 8.71 2.65
C HIS A 4 -3.79 9.30 3.73
N ILE A 5 -3.26 9.51 4.95
CA ILE A 5 -4.00 10.18 6.03
C ILE A 5 -4.39 11.60 5.60
N TYR A 6 -3.44 12.33 5.01
CA TYR A 6 -3.70 13.68 4.51
C TYR A 6 -4.74 13.69 3.38
N GLN A 7 -4.68 12.75 2.44
CA GLN A 7 -5.66 12.63 1.35
C GLN A 7 -7.06 12.35 1.87
N ILE A 8 -7.22 11.45 2.85
CA ILE A 8 -8.52 11.18 3.49
C ILE A 8 -9.02 12.43 4.21
N ALA A 9 -8.17 13.07 5.01
CA ALA A 9 -8.54 14.27 5.76
C ALA A 9 -8.94 15.45 4.86
N SER A 10 -8.24 15.61 3.73
CA SER A 10 -8.54 16.62 2.71
C SER A 10 -9.67 16.22 1.77
N ARG A 11 -10.27 15.03 1.97
CA ARG A 11 -11.34 14.46 1.14
C ARG A 11 -10.96 14.39 -0.34
N SER A 12 -9.70 14.13 -0.64
CA SER A 12 -9.19 13.99 -2.00
C SER A 12 -9.54 12.62 -2.59
N GLU A 13 -10.15 12.55 -3.76
CA GLU A 13 -10.45 11.27 -4.42
C GLU A 13 -9.32 10.74 -5.32
N THR A 14 -8.14 11.36 -5.26
CA THR A 14 -7.00 11.03 -6.13
C THR A 14 -6.39 9.66 -5.84
N ALA A 15 -6.36 9.25 -4.56
CA ALA A 15 -5.86 7.95 -4.14
C ALA A 15 -7.00 6.97 -3.87
N THR A 16 -6.85 5.72 -4.32
CA THR A 16 -7.85 4.65 -4.13
C THR A 16 -8.27 4.48 -2.68
N VAL A 17 -7.31 4.54 -1.74
CA VAL A 17 -7.60 4.45 -0.29
C VAL A 17 -8.52 5.58 0.16
N SER A 18 -8.25 6.81 -0.25
CA SER A 18 -9.05 7.96 0.14
C SER A 18 -10.45 7.92 -0.46
N LYS A 19 -10.55 7.58 -1.74
CA LYS A 19 -11.84 7.37 -2.43
C LYS A 19 -12.69 6.30 -1.73
N HIS A 20 -12.09 5.18 -1.35
CA HIS A 20 -12.78 4.11 -0.62
C HIS A 20 -13.29 4.57 0.75
N PHE A 21 -12.46 5.28 1.53
CA PHE A 21 -12.88 5.82 2.83
C PHE A 21 -14.04 6.81 2.69
N LEU A 22 -13.98 7.72 1.72
CA LEU A 22 -15.07 8.67 1.46
C LEU A 22 -16.39 7.97 1.15
N HIS A 23 -16.34 6.88 0.39
CA HIS A 23 -17.52 6.12 0.00
C HIS A 23 -18.08 5.24 1.13
N CYS A 24 -17.22 4.55 1.88
CA CYS A 24 -17.64 3.53 2.84
C CYS A 24 -17.82 4.05 4.28
N ASN A 25 -17.15 5.15 4.65
CA ASN A 25 -17.19 5.70 6.01
C ASN A 25 -17.10 7.22 6.06
N GLU A 26 -17.51 7.93 5.00
CA GLU A 26 -17.52 9.39 4.92
C GLU A 26 -16.14 10.07 5.12
N GLY A 27 -15.04 9.31 5.05
CA GLY A 27 -13.69 9.80 5.30
C GLY A 27 -13.27 9.80 6.77
N HIS A 28 -13.97 9.08 7.65
CA HIS A 28 -13.63 9.02 9.07
C HIS A 28 -12.33 8.24 9.32
N LEU A 29 -11.27 8.96 9.72
CA LEU A 29 -9.96 8.39 10.04
C LEU A 29 -9.95 7.43 11.24
N SER A 30 -10.97 7.46 12.10
CA SER A 30 -11.10 6.54 13.23
C SER A 30 -11.19 5.07 12.81
N PHE A 31 -11.59 4.80 11.56
CA PHE A 31 -11.64 3.45 10.98
C PHE A 31 -10.31 2.99 10.37
N LEU A 32 -9.31 3.88 10.28
CA LEU A 32 -8.00 3.54 9.72
C LEU A 32 -7.16 2.79 10.76
N ARG A 33 -6.70 1.60 10.38
CA ARG A 33 -5.69 0.84 11.12
C ARG A 33 -4.47 0.61 10.24
N ILE A 34 -3.29 0.71 10.82
CA ILE A 34 -2.02 0.57 10.11
C ILE A 34 -1.18 -0.48 10.84
N GLN A 35 -0.65 -1.43 10.08
CA GLN A 35 0.23 -2.47 10.60
C GLN A 35 1.40 -2.66 9.62
N GLY A 36 2.62 -2.72 10.16
CA GLY A 36 3.78 -3.15 9.37
C GLY A 36 3.75 -4.66 9.18
N ILE A 37 3.92 -5.13 7.94
CA ILE A 37 3.91 -6.56 7.59
C ILE A 37 5.32 -7.15 7.70
N GLU A 38 6.30 -6.54 7.01
CA GLU A 38 7.69 -7.01 6.97
C GLU A 38 8.64 -5.82 6.95
N SER A 39 9.74 -5.91 7.72
CA SER A 39 10.81 -4.93 7.70
C SER A 39 12.00 -5.47 6.92
N ILE A 40 12.41 -4.77 5.85
CA ILE A 40 13.58 -5.14 5.05
C ILE A 40 14.82 -4.49 5.65
N ILE A 41 15.64 -5.31 6.30
CA ILE A 41 16.92 -4.89 6.87
C ILE A 41 17.89 -4.52 5.75
N ARG A 42 18.65 -3.43 5.94
CA ARG A 42 19.71 -3.01 5.01
C ARG A 42 20.74 -4.13 4.88
N MET A 43 20.93 -4.64 3.67
CA MET A 43 22.02 -5.57 3.39
C MET A 43 23.34 -4.82 3.52
N THR A 44 24.31 -5.38 4.24
CA THR A 44 25.61 -4.76 4.56
C THR A 44 26.49 -4.51 3.34
N ARG A 45 26.14 -5.05 2.17
CA ARG A 45 26.91 -4.90 0.92
C ARG A 45 25.99 -4.71 -0.28
N GLY A 46 25.85 -3.47 -0.75
CA GLY A 46 25.52 -3.11 -2.15
C GLY A 46 24.22 -3.63 -2.79
N GLY A 47 23.35 -4.33 -2.07
CA GLY A 47 22.14 -4.89 -2.67
C GLY A 47 21.11 -3.83 -3.04
N ASP A 48 20.37 -4.05 -4.13
CA ASP A 48 19.26 -3.19 -4.55
C ASP A 48 18.07 -3.32 -3.59
N ARG A 49 18.04 -2.41 -2.62
CA ARG A 49 16.97 -2.32 -1.62
C ARG A 49 15.62 -2.01 -2.26
N LEU A 50 15.60 -1.20 -3.32
CA LEU A 50 14.36 -0.83 -3.98
C LEU A 50 13.75 -2.05 -4.67
N ARG A 51 14.55 -2.80 -5.43
CA ARG A 51 14.09 -4.04 -6.05
C ARG A 51 13.54 -5.03 -5.01
N LYS A 52 14.22 -5.19 -3.87
CA LYS A 52 13.73 -6.07 -2.80
C LYS A 52 12.45 -5.58 -2.14
N LEU A 53 12.27 -4.27 -1.98
CA LEU A 53 11.01 -3.68 -1.52
C LEU A 53 9.87 -3.99 -2.48
N LEU A 54 10.08 -3.78 -3.79
CA LEU A 54 9.06 -4.04 -4.82
C LEU A 54 8.69 -5.53 -4.90
N GLN A 55 9.68 -6.43 -4.84
CA GLN A 55 9.42 -7.88 -4.81
C GLN A 55 8.61 -8.31 -3.59
N ASN A 56 8.93 -7.75 -2.41
CA ASN A 56 8.16 -8.03 -1.19
C ASN A 56 6.76 -7.42 -1.23
N GLU A 57 6.59 -6.24 -1.83
CA GLU A 57 5.27 -5.65 -2.07
C GLU A 57 4.40 -6.59 -2.92
N VAL A 58 4.90 -7.05 -4.07
CA VAL A 58 4.19 -8.01 -4.93
C VAL A 58 3.84 -9.29 -4.17
N LYS A 59 4.81 -9.84 -3.43
CA LYS A 59 4.60 -11.03 -2.59
C LYS A 59 3.43 -10.81 -1.63
N TRP A 60 3.41 -9.72 -0.87
CA TRP A 60 2.36 -9.48 0.13
C TRP A 60 1.02 -9.09 -0.49
N ILE A 61 1.00 -8.39 -1.63
CA ILE A 61 -0.23 -8.15 -2.40
C ILE A 61 -0.91 -9.48 -2.75
N PHE A 62 -0.12 -10.45 -3.23
CA PHE A 62 -0.60 -11.79 -3.56
C PHE A 62 -1.05 -12.58 -2.33
N HIS A 63 -0.20 -12.68 -1.29
CA HIS A 63 -0.47 -13.51 -0.11
C HIS A 63 -1.67 -13.02 0.70
N LEU A 64 -1.90 -11.71 0.76
CA LEU A 64 -3.02 -11.11 1.50
C LEU A 64 -4.28 -10.90 0.65
N ASN A 65 -4.23 -11.27 -0.64
CA ASN A 65 -5.31 -11.03 -1.62
C ASN A 65 -5.85 -9.59 -1.59
N THR A 66 -4.97 -8.59 -1.66
CA THR A 66 -5.36 -7.17 -1.50
C THR A 66 -5.61 -6.44 -2.83
N ARG A 67 -5.82 -7.18 -3.92
CA ARG A 67 -6.12 -6.62 -5.25
C ARG A 67 -7.61 -6.34 -5.40
N GLU A 68 -7.98 -5.39 -6.23
CA GLU A 68 -9.39 -5.20 -6.58
C GLU A 68 -9.99 -6.48 -7.21
N PRO A 69 -11.24 -6.84 -6.89
CA PRO A 69 -12.20 -6.09 -6.06
C PRO A 69 -12.09 -6.33 -4.54
N ASP A 70 -11.31 -7.32 -4.10
CA ASP A 70 -11.25 -7.74 -2.68
C ASP A 70 -10.37 -6.83 -1.81
N GLY A 71 -9.55 -5.98 -2.43
CA GLY A 71 -8.72 -4.99 -1.76
C GLY A 71 -8.47 -3.76 -2.63
N LEU A 72 -7.56 -2.89 -2.18
CA LEU A 72 -7.38 -1.54 -2.74
C LEU A 72 -6.17 -1.40 -3.68
N ASN A 73 -5.44 -2.49 -3.96
CA ASN A 73 -4.33 -2.48 -4.92
C ASN A 73 -4.86 -2.64 -6.35
N VAL A 74 -4.94 -1.51 -7.08
CA VAL A 74 -5.38 -1.45 -8.49
C VAL A 74 -4.29 -1.93 -9.46
N LYS A 75 -3.04 -1.59 -9.16
CA LYS A 75 -1.87 -1.92 -9.97
C LYS A 75 -0.84 -2.64 -9.11
N TRP A 76 -0.13 -3.58 -9.72
CA TRP A 76 1.00 -4.27 -9.12
C TRP A 76 2.01 -4.57 -10.24
N ASP A 77 3.29 -4.29 -10.00
CA ASP A 77 4.33 -4.39 -11.01
C ASP A 77 5.29 -5.56 -10.74
N VAL A 78 5.28 -6.55 -11.62
CA VAL A 78 6.15 -7.74 -11.56
C VAL A 78 7.48 -7.58 -12.28
N ASN A 79 7.74 -6.44 -12.93
CA ASN A 79 9.01 -6.18 -13.61
C ASN A 79 10.21 -6.22 -12.65
N CYS A 80 9.97 -6.07 -11.34
CA CYS A 80 11.00 -6.23 -10.32
C CYS A 80 11.61 -7.65 -10.24
N PHE A 81 11.06 -8.64 -10.96
CA PHE A 81 11.59 -10.01 -11.06
C PHE A 81 12.38 -10.29 -12.36
N ILE A 82 12.41 -9.35 -13.30
CA ILE A 82 13.12 -9.45 -14.59
C ILE A 82 14.46 -8.68 -14.47
#